data_AF-A0AAD7Z6R2-F1
#
_entry.id   AF-A0AAD7Z6R2-F1
#
_cell.length_a   1.000
_cell.length_b   1.000
_cell.length_c   1.000
_cell.angle_alpha   90.00
_cell.angle_beta   90.00
_cell.angle_gamma   90.00
#
_symmetry.space_group_name_H-M   'P 1'
#
loop_
_entity.id
_entity.type
_entity.pdbx_description
1 polymer ?
#
loop_
_entity_poly.entity_id
_entity_poly.type
_entity_poly.pdbx_seq_one_letter_code
_entity_poly.pdbx_strand_id
1 'polypeptide(L)'
;MCNAEHSHICQVAVPLLLHCITLPSGSDVFWKVIQEEFHSSDWRVRFVAVERVTVIARFMDSTPLRSNLPLQAALANAFCYLISSMDDLNVQVAQRATLYLGTIHDLAIKSLILCLETQFDSVIVDRPMVLQSLYQLHNAL
;
A
#
# COMPACT_ATOMS: atom_id res chain seq x y z
N MET A 1 2.97 6.81 -12.13
CA MET A 1 1.89 6.86 -13.15
C MET A 1 0.50 7.10 -12.55
N CYS A 2 0.37 7.68 -11.35
CA CYS A 2 -0.92 7.94 -10.72
C CYS A 2 -0.83 9.23 -9.89
N ASN A 3 -1.16 10.38 -10.49
CA ASN A 3 -1.30 11.66 -9.79
C ASN A 3 -2.80 11.92 -9.52
N ALA A 4 -3.13 12.47 -8.34
CA ALA A 4 -4.51 12.71 -7.91
C ALA A 4 -5.31 13.69 -8.80
N GLU A 5 -4.63 14.46 -9.65
CA GLU A 5 -5.25 15.38 -10.63
C GLU A 5 -6.08 14.66 -11.71
N HIS A 6 -5.97 13.33 -11.84
CA HIS A 6 -6.73 12.54 -12.82
C HIS A 6 -7.56 11.44 -12.16
N SER A 7 -8.47 11.82 -11.25
CA SER A 7 -9.31 10.89 -10.49
C SER A 7 -10.05 9.85 -11.36
N HIS A 8 -10.59 10.26 -12.52
CA HIS A 8 -11.24 9.34 -13.46
C HIS A 8 -10.31 8.31 -14.10
N ILE A 9 -9.06 8.70 -14.39
CA ILE A 9 -8.06 7.76 -14.93
C ILE A 9 -7.71 6.74 -13.84
N CYS A 10 -7.55 7.18 -12.59
CA CYS A 10 -7.23 6.30 -11.46
C CYS A 10 -8.35 5.28 -11.18
N GLN A 11 -9.62 5.66 -11.33
CA GLN A 11 -10.77 4.77 -11.21
C GLN A 11 -10.73 3.57 -12.17
N VAL A 12 -10.06 3.72 -13.32
CA VAL A 12 -9.91 2.63 -14.31
C VAL A 12 -8.53 1.97 -14.21
N ALA A 13 -7.47 2.75 -14.00
CA ALA A 13 -6.11 2.26 -13.97
C ALA A 13 -5.80 1.39 -12.75
N VAL A 14 -6.33 1.72 -11.57
CA VAL A 14 -6.08 0.94 -10.35
C VAL A 14 -6.69 -0.46 -10.46
N PRO A 15 -7.97 -0.66 -10.84
CA PRO A 15 -8.50 -2.01 -11.03
C PRO A 15 -7.73 -2.85 -12.06
N LEU A 16 -7.26 -2.24 -13.16
CA LEU A 16 -6.43 -2.93 -14.15
C LEU A 16 -5.07 -3.32 -13.56
N LEU A 17 -4.42 -2.43 -12.82
CA LEU A 17 -3.16 -2.73 -12.11
C LEU A 17 -3.36 -3.88 -11.12
N LEU A 18 -4.42 -3.83 -10.32
CA LEU A 18 -4.73 -4.89 -9.35
C LEU A 18 -5.02 -6.22 -10.05
N HIS A 19 -5.70 -6.20 -11.20
CA HIS A 19 -5.84 -7.38 -12.03
C HIS A 19 -4.49 -7.91 -12.53
N CYS A 20 -3.60 -7.04 -13.03
CA CYS A 20 -2.26 -7.44 -13.46
C CYS A 20 -1.44 -8.10 -12.34
N ILE A 21 -1.60 -7.66 -11.08
CA ILE A 21 -0.96 -8.29 -9.92
C ILE A 21 -1.41 -9.75 -9.74
N THR A 22 -2.65 -10.07 -10.10
CA THR A 22 -3.19 -11.43 -10.01
C THR A 22 -2.69 -12.39 -11.10
N LEU A 23 -2.05 -11.86 -12.15
CA LEU A 23 -1.49 -12.67 -13.24
C LEU A 23 -0.17 -13.33 -12.81
N PRO A 24 0.27 -14.41 -13.48
CA PRO A 24 1.56 -15.05 -13.19
C PRO A 24 2.71 -14.03 -13.17
N SER A 25 3.53 -14.08 -12.11
CA SER A 25 4.63 -13.15 -11.83
C SER A 25 4.23 -11.68 -11.60
N GLY A 26 2.94 -11.33 -11.68
CA GLY A 26 2.45 -9.97 -11.47
C GLY A 26 2.75 -9.44 -10.07
N SER A 27 2.50 -10.26 -9.05
CA SER A 27 2.84 -9.96 -7.65
C SER A 27 4.33 -9.75 -7.43
N ASP A 28 5.18 -10.56 -8.06
CA ASP A 28 6.64 -10.48 -7.90
C ASP A 28 7.20 -9.20 -8.52
N VAL A 29 6.69 -8.84 -9.71
CA VAL A 29 7.05 -7.58 -10.38
C VAL A 29 6.58 -6.38 -9.57
N PHE A 30 5.32 -6.40 -9.11
CA PHE A 30 4.78 -5.34 -8.27
C PHE A 30 5.58 -5.17 -6.97
N TRP A 31 5.86 -6.28 -6.29
CA TRP A 31 6.68 -6.31 -5.08
C TRP A 31 8.04 -5.66 -5.33
N LYS A 32 8.75 -6.08 -6.37
CA LYS A 32 10.08 -5.57 -6.69
C LYS A 32 10.06 -4.06 -6.91
N VAL A 33 9.11 -3.57 -7.71
CA VAL A 33 8.98 -2.13 -8.00
C VAL A 33 8.71 -1.34 -6.71
N ILE A 34 7.75 -1.78 -5.91
CA ILE A 34 7.39 -1.11 -4.65
C ILE A 34 8.60 -1.12 -3.69
N GLN A 35 9.26 -2.26 -3.51
CA GLN A 35 10.42 -2.36 -2.64
C GLN A 35 11.54 -1.43 -3.09
N GLU A 36 11.88 -1.40 -4.38
CA GLU A 36 12.91 -0.52 -4.93
C GLU A 36 12.57 0.96 -4.72
N GLU A 37 11.32 1.36 -4.93
CA GLU A 37 10.91 2.76 -4.77
C GLU A 37 10.92 3.22 -3.30
N PHE A 38 10.41 2.41 -2.37
CA PHE A 38 10.39 2.76 -0.94
C PHE A 38 11.77 2.67 -0.27
N HIS A 39 12.72 1.90 -0.80
CA HIS A 39 14.09 1.84 -0.29
C HIS A 39 15.08 2.74 -1.05
N SER A 40 14.59 3.56 -1.99
CA SER A 40 15.45 4.50 -2.71
C SER A 40 16.16 5.46 -1.76
N SER A 41 17.44 5.72 -2.01
CA SER A 41 18.18 6.76 -1.29
C SER A 41 17.68 8.17 -1.63
N ASP A 42 17.13 8.37 -2.83
CA ASP A 42 16.46 9.62 -3.20
C ASP A 42 15.06 9.68 -2.58
N TRP A 43 14.89 10.61 -1.63
CA TRP A 43 13.62 10.83 -0.94
C TRP A 43 12.49 11.23 -1.89
N ARG A 44 12.80 11.83 -3.06
CA ARG A 44 11.78 12.21 -4.05
C ARG A 44 11.13 10.98 -4.67
N VAL A 45 11.88 9.88 -4.82
CA VAL A 45 11.33 8.60 -5.30
C VAL A 45 10.41 8.02 -4.24
N ARG A 46 10.84 7.98 -2.97
CA ARG A 46 10.01 7.52 -1.84
C ARG A 46 8.74 8.36 -1.68
N PHE A 47 8.85 9.68 -1.85
CA PHE A 47 7.73 10.61 -1.85
C PHE A 47 6.68 10.24 -2.90
N VAL A 48 7.11 9.97 -4.14
CA VAL A 48 6.20 9.54 -5.21
C VAL A 48 5.62 8.14 -4.96
N ALA A 49 6.38 7.25 -4.32
CA ALA A 49 5.91 5.92 -3.93
C ALA A 49 4.72 6.01 -2.95
N VAL A 50 4.82 6.89 -1.94
CA VAL A 50 3.73 7.21 -0.99
C VAL A 50 2.46 7.65 -1.73
N GLU A 51 2.58 8.54 -2.72
CA GLU A 51 1.43 9.00 -3.50
C GLU A 51 0.78 7.84 -4.28
N ARG A 52 1.59 7.01 -4.95
CA ARG A 52 1.10 5.90 -5.76
C ARG A 52 0.37 4.84 -4.94
N VAL A 53 0.95 4.42 -3.81
CA VAL A 53 0.30 3.44 -2.94
C VAL A 53 -0.97 4.01 -2.33
N THR A 54 -0.99 5.30 -1.97
CA THR A 54 -2.21 5.96 -1.51
C THR A 54 -3.29 5.95 -2.59
N VAL A 55 -2.95 6.21 -3.85
CA VAL A 55 -3.91 6.12 -4.96
C VAL A 55 -4.44 4.69 -5.12
N ILE A 56 -3.58 3.67 -5.04
CA ILE A 56 -4.02 2.27 -5.07
C ILE A 56 -5.03 2.02 -3.95
N ALA A 57 -4.71 2.41 -2.72
CA ALA A 57 -5.58 2.25 -1.57
C ALA A 57 -6.93 2.97 -1.72
N ARG A 58 -6.95 4.18 -2.30
CA ARG A 58 -8.20 4.94 -2.48
C ARG A 58 -9.14 4.37 -3.55
N PHE A 59 -8.66 3.53 -4.46
CA PHE A 59 -9.43 3.04 -5.62
C PHE A 59 -9.49 1.51 -5.74
N MET A 60 -9.13 0.77 -4.70
CA MET A 60 -9.11 -0.70 -4.71
C MET A 60 -10.49 -1.37 -4.52
N ASP A 61 -11.53 -0.62 -4.12
CA ASP A 61 -12.82 -1.13 -3.66
C ASP A 61 -13.58 -2.04 -4.64
N SER A 62 -13.31 -1.93 -5.95
CA SER A 62 -13.95 -2.74 -6.99
C SER A 62 -13.30 -4.11 -7.22
N THR A 63 -12.23 -4.43 -6.49
CA THR A 63 -11.42 -5.64 -6.74
C THR A 63 -11.83 -6.78 -5.80
N PRO A 64 -12.00 -8.02 -6.28
CA PRO A 64 -12.35 -9.18 -5.44
C PRO A 64 -11.14 -9.61 -4.59
N LEU A 65 -10.90 -8.88 -3.51
CA LEU A 65 -9.74 -9.06 -2.64
C LEU A 65 -9.81 -10.36 -1.84
N ARG A 66 -10.99 -10.69 -1.28
CA ARG A 66 -11.19 -11.79 -0.31
C ARG A 66 -10.79 -13.18 -0.84
N SER A 67 -10.84 -13.39 -2.14
CA SER A 67 -10.54 -14.69 -2.77
C SER A 67 -9.13 -14.79 -3.36
N ASN A 68 -8.31 -13.74 -3.27
CA ASN A 68 -7.01 -13.70 -3.94
C ASN A 68 -5.86 -13.44 -2.95
N LEU A 69 -5.25 -14.52 -2.45
CA LEU A 69 -4.15 -14.45 -1.48
C LEU A 69 -2.90 -13.71 -2.00
N PRO A 70 -2.42 -13.94 -3.25
CA PRO A 70 -1.29 -13.17 -3.78
C PRO A 70 -1.54 -11.66 -3.80
N LEU A 71 -2.76 -11.24 -4.17
CA LEU A 71 -3.14 -9.83 -4.16
C LEU A 71 -3.19 -9.26 -2.74
N GLN A 72 -3.74 -10.02 -1.79
CA GLN A 72 -3.76 -9.62 -0.38
C GLN A 72 -2.34 -9.44 0.16
N ALA A 73 -1.43 -10.38 -0.09
CA ALA A 73 -0.03 -10.27 0.33
C ALA A 73 0.67 -9.06 -0.28
N ALA A 74 0.45 -8.82 -1.59
CA ALA A 74 1.01 -7.65 -2.28
C ALA A 74 0.51 -6.32 -1.69
N LEU A 75 -0.79 -6.22 -1.40
CA LEU A 75 -1.38 -5.02 -0.81
C LEU A 75 -1.04 -4.84 0.67
N ALA A 76 -0.93 -5.92 1.44
CA ALA A 76 -0.44 -5.90 2.81
C ALA A 76 0.94 -5.25 2.86
N ASN A 77 1.87 -5.70 2.01
CA ASN A 77 3.21 -5.14 1.98
C ASN A 77 3.26 -3.69 1.51
N ALA A 78 2.54 -3.34 0.44
CA ALA A 78 2.46 -1.95 -0.01
C ALA A 78 1.92 -1.03 1.10
N PHE A 79 0.91 -1.50 1.84
CA PHE A 79 0.33 -0.76 2.95
C PHE A 79 1.31 -0.61 4.13
N CYS A 80 2.07 -1.65 4.47
CA CYS A 80 3.13 -1.57 5.47
C CYS A 80 4.18 -0.52 5.11
N TYR A 81 4.61 -0.45 3.84
CA TYR A 81 5.53 0.62 3.42
C TYR A 81 4.91 2.01 3.54
N LEU A 82 3.63 2.17 3.22
CA LEU A 82 2.93 3.44 3.39
C LEU A 82 2.88 3.86 4.88
N ILE A 83 2.53 2.93 5.77
CA ILE A 83 2.48 3.17 7.22
C ILE A 83 3.88 3.52 7.75
N SER A 84 4.90 2.72 7.41
CA SER A 84 6.27 2.97 7.87
C SER A 84 6.85 4.27 7.32
N SER A 85 6.36 4.76 6.17
CA SER A 85 6.76 6.06 5.61
C SER A 85 6.33 7.25 6.47
N MET A 86 5.42 7.09 7.44
CA MET A 86 5.11 8.13 8.42
C MET A 86 6.32 8.48 9.30
N ASP A 87 7.26 7.55 9.45
CA ASP A 87 8.49 7.72 10.21
C ASP A 87 9.73 7.88 9.28
N ASP A 88 9.54 8.33 8.03
CA ASP A 88 10.64 8.53 7.08
C ASP A 88 11.65 9.60 7.59
N LEU A 89 12.94 9.36 7.32
CA LEU A 89 14.04 10.29 7.66
C LEU A 89 13.84 11.70 7.05
N ASN A 90 13.17 11.78 5.91
CA ASN A 90 12.81 13.02 5.27
C ASN A 90 11.41 13.47 5.71
N VAL A 91 11.35 14.65 6.35
CA VAL A 91 10.11 15.22 6.91
C VAL A 91 9.01 15.40 5.86
N GLN A 92 9.36 15.71 4.60
CA GLN A 92 8.36 15.88 3.54
C GLN A 92 7.69 14.55 3.18
N VAL A 93 8.43 13.44 3.17
CA VAL A 93 7.87 12.10 2.96
C VAL A 93 6.99 11.70 4.14
N ALA A 94 7.49 11.89 5.37
CA ALA A 94 6.76 11.60 6.60
C ALA A 94 5.42 12.33 6.69
N GLN A 95 5.44 13.66 6.57
CA GLN A 95 4.23 14.48 6.60
C GLN A 95 3.26 14.10 5.49
N ARG A 96 3.78 13.80 4.29
CA ARG A 96 2.95 13.40 3.16
C ARG A 96 2.25 12.06 3.42
N ALA A 97 2.98 11.06 3.93
CA ALA A 97 2.43 9.75 4.26
C ALA A 97 1.32 9.88 5.31
N THR A 98 1.55 10.62 6.41
CA THR A 98 0.55 10.84 7.45
C THR A 98 -0.70 11.52 6.91
N LEU A 99 -0.54 12.63 6.16
CA LEU A 99 -1.69 13.34 5.59
C LEU A 99 -2.47 12.47 4.60
N TYR A 100 -1.78 11.67 3.79
CA TYR A 100 -2.42 10.85 2.76
C TYR A 100 -3.08 9.60 3.33
N LEU A 101 -2.52 9.01 4.38
CA LEU A 101 -3.16 7.92 5.11
C LEU A 101 -4.55 8.34 5.63
N GLY A 102 -4.67 9.56 6.19
CA GLY A 102 -5.92 10.13 6.68
C GLY A 102 -6.99 10.44 5.62
N THR A 103 -6.70 10.21 4.34
CA THR A 103 -7.66 10.42 3.23
C THR A 103 -8.17 9.12 2.61
N ILE A 104 -7.63 7.97 3.05
CA ILE A 104 -8.08 6.67 2.57
C ILE A 104 -9.41 6.36 3.26
N HIS A 105 -10.42 6.00 2.47
CA HIS A 105 -11.76 5.72 2.98
C HIS A 105 -11.76 4.52 3.94
N ASP A 106 -12.61 4.56 4.98
CA ASP A 106 -12.72 3.51 6.00
C ASP A 106 -12.89 2.09 5.42
N LEU A 107 -13.62 1.95 4.30
CA LEU A 107 -13.82 0.66 3.64
C LEU A 107 -12.51 0.10 3.08
N ALA A 108 -11.69 0.95 2.48
CA ALA A 108 -10.38 0.57 1.97
C ALA A 108 -9.42 0.26 3.14
N ILE A 109 -9.43 1.05 4.22
CA ILE A 109 -8.66 0.75 5.44
C ILE A 109 -9.03 -0.62 6.01
N LYS A 110 -10.32 -0.93 6.15
CA LYS A 110 -10.78 -2.26 6.60
C LYS A 110 -10.31 -3.38 5.67
N SER A 111 -10.32 -3.14 4.36
CA SER A 111 -9.85 -4.11 3.37
C SER A 111 -8.34 -4.34 3.44
N LEU A 112 -7.57 -3.30 3.72
CA LEU A 112 -6.11 -3.38 3.92
C LEU A 112 -5.76 -4.05 5.26
N ILE A 113 -6.51 -3.78 6.33
CA ILE A 113 -6.37 -4.49 7.60
C ILE A 113 -6.64 -5.99 7.43
N LEU A 114 -7.66 -6.37 6.67
CA LEU A 114 -7.89 -7.79 6.31
C LEU A 114 -6.68 -8.42 5.61
N CYS A 115 -5.99 -7.67 4.74
CA CYS A 115 -4.77 -8.16 4.09
C CYS A 115 -3.65 -8.37 5.12
N LEU A 116 -3.47 -7.44 6.06
CA LEU A 116 -2.50 -7.56 7.15
C LEU A 116 -2.81 -8.76 8.05
N GLU A 117 -4.07 -8.98 8.42
CA GLU A 117 -4.51 -10.14 9.19
C GLU A 117 -4.17 -11.44 8.45
N THR A 118 -4.47 -11.51 7.16
CA THR A 118 -4.14 -12.69 6.35
C THR A 118 -2.64 -12.94 6.27
N GLN A 119 -1.83 -11.87 6.14
CA GLN A 119 -0.37 -11.96 6.15
C GLN A 119 0.16 -12.45 7.50
N PHE A 120 -0.38 -11.94 8.60
CA PHE A 120 -0.02 -12.35 9.96
C PHE A 120 -0.28 -13.83 10.21
N ASP A 121 -1.43 -14.33 9.76
CA ASP A 121 -1.82 -15.73 9.92
C ASP A 121 -0.99 -16.67 9.04
N SER A 122 -0.73 -16.25 7.80
CA SER A 122 -0.13 -17.11 6.77
C SER A 122 1.41 -17.11 6.79
N VAL A 123 2.05 -16.01 7.22
CA VAL A 123 3.49 -15.80 7.09
C VAL A 123 4.11 -15.44 8.44
N ILE A 124 4.57 -16.47 9.18
CA ILE A 124 5.10 -16.32 10.55
C ILE A 124 6.22 -15.29 10.63
N VAL A 125 7.10 -15.24 9.62
CA VAL A 125 8.27 -14.35 9.62
C VAL A 125 7.88 -12.87 9.54
N ASP A 126 6.71 -12.54 8.98
CA ASP A 126 6.26 -11.17 8.79
C ASP A 126 5.45 -10.62 9.98
N ARG A 127 5.12 -11.47 10.96
CA ARG A 127 4.30 -11.08 12.13
C ARG A 127 4.83 -9.85 12.87
N PRO A 128 6.14 -9.71 13.16
CA PRO A 128 6.65 -8.52 13.83
C PRO A 128 6.40 -7.25 13.01
N MET A 129 6.57 -7.32 11.69
CA MET A 129 6.31 -6.20 10.80
C MET A 129 4.82 -5.84 10.80
N VAL A 130 3.92 -6.83 10.73
CA VAL A 130 2.47 -6.57 10.74
C VAL A 130 2.05 -5.89 12.04
N LEU A 131 2.51 -6.41 13.19
CA LEU A 131 2.19 -5.83 14.49
C LEU A 131 2.72 -4.40 14.63
N GLN A 132 3.94 -4.14 14.16
CA GLN A 132 4.50 -2.79 14.16
C GLN A 132 3.68 -1.83 13.31
N SER A 133 3.26 -2.24 12.10
CA SER A 133 2.42 -1.42 11.23
C SER A 133 1.05 -1.15 11.86
N LEU A 134 0.41 -2.14 12.50
CA LEU A 134 -0.86 -1.95 13.20
C LEU A 134 -0.72 -0.99 14.38
N TYR A 135 0.37 -1.10 15.15
CA TYR A 135 0.66 -0.18 16.25
C TYR A 135 0.87 1.27 15.76
N GLN A 136 1.67 1.46 14.70
CA GLN A 136 1.87 2.78 14.08
C GLN A 136 0.56 3.36 13.55
N LEU A 137 -0.25 2.55 12.86
CA LEU A 137 -1.56 2.96 12.34
C LEU A 137 -2.50 3.39 13.47
N HIS A 138 -2.55 2.62 14.57
CA HIS A 138 -3.39 2.93 15.73
C HIS A 138 -2.99 4.24 16.43
N ASN A 139 -1.71 4.59 16.43
CA ASN A 139 -1.27 5.85 17.03
C ASN A 139 -1.46 7.05 16.10
N ALA A 140 -1.70 6.81 14.81
CA ALA A 140 -1.87 7.85 13.79
C ALA A 140 -3.35 8.21 13.50
N LEU A 141 -4.29 7.30 13.81
CA LEU A 141 -5.74 7.43 13.59
C LEU A 141 -6.53 7.22 14.89
#